data_AF-A0A928X329-F1
#
_entry.id   AF-A0A928X329-F1
#
_cell.length_a   1.000
_cell.length_b   1.000
_cell.length_c   1.000
_cell.angle_alpha   90.00
_cell.angle_beta   90.00
_cell.angle_gamma   90.00
#
_symmetry.space_group_name_H-M   'P 1'
#
loop_
_entity.id
_entity.type
_entity.pdbx_description
1 polymer ?
#
loop_
_entity_poly.entity_id
_entity_poly.type
_entity_poly.pdbx_seq_one_letter_code
_entity_poly.pdbx_strand_id
1 'polypeptide(L)'
;MSGHSKWHNIQAKKGKTDAARGKIFTKIGREIAVCVKTGGADPNVNSKLKDIIAKAKANNMPNDNIERSIKKASGELSGVNYEAITYEGYGVGGSAVIVECLTDNKNRT
;
A
#
# COMPACT_ATOMS: atom_id res chain seq x y z
N MET A 1 31.75 -22.26 4.34
CA MET A 1 31.55 -22.83 2.98
C MET A 1 30.06 -23.11 2.75
N SER A 2 29.38 -22.29 1.95
CA SER A 2 27.94 -22.44 1.62
C SER A 2 27.76 -23.17 0.28
N GLY A 3 28.37 -24.34 0.13
CA GLY A 3 28.37 -25.11 -1.13
C GLY A 3 27.03 -25.76 -1.47
N HIS A 4 26.27 -26.21 -0.46
CA HIS A 4 25.01 -26.94 -0.65
C HIS A 4 23.73 -26.13 -0.35
N SER A 5 23.84 -24.93 0.22
CA SER A 5 22.69 -24.12 0.66
C SER A 5 22.54 -22.78 -0.09
N LYS A 6 23.32 -22.56 -1.16
CA LYS A 6 23.34 -21.30 -1.91
C LYS A 6 21.94 -20.93 -2.40
N TRP A 7 21.21 -21.89 -2.97
CA TRP A 7 19.83 -21.67 -3.42
C TRP A 7 18.88 -21.34 -2.26
N HIS A 8 18.92 -22.10 -1.16
CA HIS A 8 18.02 -21.89 -0.01
C HIS A 8 18.24 -20.50 0.63
N ASN A 9 19.49 -20.06 0.72
CA ASN A 9 19.81 -18.73 1.24
C ASN A 9 19.34 -17.61 0.30
N ILE A 10 19.50 -17.77 -1.02
CA ILE A 10 18.97 -16.83 -2.02
C ILE A 10 17.44 -16.79 -1.96
N GLN A 11 16.79 -17.94 -1.90
CA GLN A 11 15.35 -18.07 -1.81
C GLN A 11 14.80 -17.38 -0.55
N ALA A 12 15.37 -17.65 0.62
CA ALA A 12 14.94 -17.05 1.87
C ALA A 12 15.12 -15.52 1.87
N LYS A 13 16.25 -15.03 1.35
CA LYS A 13 16.52 -13.59 1.25
C LYS A 13 15.55 -12.91 0.28
N LYS A 14 15.36 -13.49 -0.90
CA LYS A 14 14.43 -12.99 -1.92
C LYS A 14 12.98 -13.01 -1.43
N GLY A 15 12.56 -14.09 -0.78
CA GLY A 15 11.21 -14.20 -0.21
C GLY A 15 10.91 -13.11 0.82
N LYS A 16 11.87 -12.79 1.71
CA LYS A 16 11.73 -11.68 2.67
C LYS A 16 11.61 -10.33 1.98
N THR A 17 12.42 -10.06 0.96
CA THR A 17 12.37 -8.79 0.22
C THR A 17 11.08 -8.65 -0.58
N ASP A 18 10.62 -9.73 -1.20
CA ASP A 18 9.39 -9.74 -2.01
C ASP A 18 8.16 -9.58 -1.11
N ALA A 19 8.13 -10.22 0.07
CA ALA A 19 7.08 -10.05 1.06
C ALA A 19 7.00 -8.61 1.59
N ALA A 20 8.15 -7.98 1.86
CA ALA A 20 8.20 -6.57 2.26
C ALA A 20 7.69 -5.64 1.15
N ARG A 21 8.08 -5.89 -0.10
CA ARG A 21 7.59 -5.14 -1.27
C ARG A 21 6.08 -5.31 -1.48
N GLY A 22 5.55 -6.52 -1.31
CA GLY A 22 4.12 -6.79 -1.39
C GLY A 22 3.31 -5.96 -0.39
N LYS A 23 3.79 -5.82 0.86
CA LYS A 23 3.15 -4.97 1.87
C LYS A 23 3.13 -3.49 1.45
N ILE A 24 4.23 -2.99 0.87
CA ILE A 24 4.31 -1.61 0.36
C ILE A 24 3.29 -1.42 -0.77
N PHE A 25 3.20 -2.37 -1.69
CA PHE A 25 2.27 -2.31 -2.81
C PHE A 25 0.81 -2.27 -2.36
N THR A 26 0.45 -3.07 -1.35
CA THR A 26 -0.90 -3.03 -0.77
C THR A 26 -1.21 -1.68 -0.14
N LYS A 27 -0.27 -1.06 0.57
CA LYS A 27 -0.47 0.28 1.16
C LYS A 27 -0.70 1.34 0.09
N ILE A 28 0.17 1.39 -0.92
CA ILE A 28 0.05 2.33 -2.03
C ILE A 28 -1.26 2.13 -2.80
N GLY A 29 -1.69 0.89 -3.04
CA GLY A 29 -2.98 0.60 -3.67
C GLY A 29 -4.18 1.15 -2.89
N ARG A 30 -4.14 1.11 -1.55
CA ARG A 30 -5.19 1.72 -0.70
C ARG A 30 -5.14 3.25 -0.73
N GLU A 31 -3.95 3.84 -0.72
CA GLU A 31 -3.77 5.29 -0.88
C GLU A 31 -4.37 5.78 -2.22
N ILE A 32 -4.10 5.07 -3.32
CA ILE A 32 -4.72 5.34 -4.63
C ILE A 32 -6.24 5.27 -4.51
N ALA A 33 -6.78 4.22 -3.91
CA ALA A 33 -8.22 4.01 -3.86
C ALA A 33 -8.96 5.13 -3.15
N VAL A 34 -8.42 5.60 -2.02
CA VAL A 34 -9.00 6.70 -1.24
C VAL A 34 -8.88 8.01 -2.00
N CYS A 35 -7.72 8.27 -2.59
CA CYS A 35 -7.48 9.50 -3.33
C CYS A 35 -8.41 9.63 -4.54
N VAL A 36 -8.59 8.56 -5.31
CA VAL A 36 -9.53 8.50 -6.45
C VAL A 36 -10.96 8.74 -5.99
N LYS A 37 -11.38 8.16 -4.85
CA LYS A 37 -12.73 8.36 -4.31
C LYS A 37 -12.99 9.83 -3.92
N THR A 38 -11.99 10.53 -3.40
CA THR A 38 -12.14 11.92 -2.94
C THR A 38 -11.94 12.98 -4.04
N GLY A 39 -11.11 12.70 -5.04
CA GLY A 39 -10.64 13.71 -6.00
C GLY A 39 -10.76 13.31 -7.46
N GLY A 40 -11.38 12.16 -7.76
CA GLY A 40 -11.52 11.65 -9.12
C GLY A 40 -10.30 10.85 -9.60
N ALA A 41 -10.51 10.12 -10.69
CA ALA A 41 -9.56 9.15 -11.24
C ALA A 41 -8.49 9.75 -12.17
N ASP A 42 -8.59 11.04 -12.51
CA ASP A 42 -7.65 11.72 -13.42
C ASP A 42 -6.47 12.35 -12.64
N PRO A 43 -5.23 11.86 -12.84
CA PRO A 43 -4.04 12.41 -12.20
C PRO A 43 -3.70 13.85 -12.62
N ASN A 44 -4.24 14.36 -13.73
CA ASN A 44 -4.00 15.74 -14.17
C ASN A 44 -4.83 16.75 -13.37
N VAL A 45 -5.98 16.32 -12.87
CA VAL A 45 -6.90 17.15 -12.06
C VAL A 45 -6.68 16.91 -10.56
N ASN A 46 -6.22 15.72 -10.18
CA ASN A 46 -5.96 15.33 -8.80
C ASN A 46 -4.45 15.28 -8.50
N SER A 47 -3.90 16.37 -7.95
CA SER A 47 -2.48 16.48 -7.61
C SER A 47 -2.01 15.42 -6.59
N LYS A 48 -2.86 15.07 -5.63
CA LYS A 48 -2.57 14.01 -4.65
C LYS A 48 -2.42 12.64 -5.32
N LEU A 49 -3.24 12.35 -6.34
CA LEU A 49 -3.14 11.11 -7.10
C LEU A 49 -1.83 11.05 -7.88
N LYS A 50 -1.40 12.18 -8.46
CA LYS A 50 -0.11 12.29 -9.14
C LYS A 50 1.07 11.98 -8.21
N ASP A 51 1.05 12.50 -6.99
CA ASP A 51 2.10 12.25 -5.99
C ASP A 51 2.13 10.78 -5.56
N ILE A 52 0.97 10.15 -5.36
CA ILE A 52 0.87 8.73 -5.01
C ILE A 52 1.35 7.85 -6.17
N ILE A 53 1.05 8.21 -7.43
CA ILE A 53 1.57 7.50 -8.60
C ILE A 53 3.10 7.63 -8.69
N ALA A 54 3.67 8.80 -8.39
CA ALA A 54 5.11 8.98 -8.32
C ALA A 54 5.75 8.10 -7.23
N LYS A 55 5.13 8.03 -6.04
CA LYS A 55 5.53 7.13 -4.94
C LYS A 55 5.44 5.66 -5.34
N ALA A 56 4.42 5.26 -6.10
CA ALA A 56 4.27 3.91 -6.64
C ALA A 56 5.42 3.54 -7.59
N LYS A 57 5.74 4.44 -8.53
CA LYS A 57 6.84 4.27 -9.49
C LYS A 57 8.20 4.21 -8.78
N ALA A 58 8.42 5.05 -7.77
CA ALA A 58 9.65 5.03 -6.96
C ALA A 58 9.85 3.68 -6.24
N ASN A 59 8.77 2.97 -5.91
CA ASN A 59 8.81 1.62 -5.32
C ASN A 59 8.84 0.48 -6.35
N ASN A 60 9.02 0.79 -7.64
CA ASN A 60 8.98 -0.17 -8.75
C ASN A 60 7.66 -0.95 -8.85
N MET A 61 6.54 -0.30 -8.52
CA MET A 61 5.22 -0.88 -8.80
C MET A 61 4.99 -0.87 -10.33
N PRO A 62 4.60 -2.00 -10.95
CA PRO A 62 4.24 -2.03 -12.37
C PRO A 62 3.09 -1.08 -12.70
N ASN A 63 3.14 -0.43 -13.87
CA ASN A 63 2.10 0.51 -14.31
C ASN A 63 0.71 -0.16 -14.37
N ASP A 64 0.62 -1.40 -14.85
CA ASP A 64 -0.64 -2.16 -14.90
C ASP A 64 -1.31 -2.29 -13.53
N ASN A 65 -0.52 -2.42 -12.44
CA ASN A 65 -1.05 -2.50 -11.08
C ASN A 65 -1.59 -1.14 -10.60
N ILE A 66 -0.93 -0.05 -11.00
CA ILE A 66 -1.36 1.31 -10.70
C ILE A 66 -2.69 1.59 -11.41
N GLU A 67 -2.75 1.34 -12.72
CA GLU A 67 -3.97 1.52 -13.53
C GLU A 67 -5.13 0.66 -13.04
N ARG A 68 -4.88 -0.61 -12.72
CA ARG A 68 -5.89 -1.51 -12.14
C ARG A 68 -6.42 -0.98 -10.81
N SER A 69 -5.55 -0.40 -9.97
CA SER A 69 -5.96 0.18 -8.69
C SER A 69 -6.83 1.42 -8.89
N ILE A 70 -6.51 2.28 -9.86
CA ILE A 70 -7.30 3.45 -10.21
C ILE A 70 -8.69 3.03 -10.74
N LYS A 71 -8.75 2.11 -11.70
CA LYS A 71 -10.01 1.60 -12.28
C LYS A 71 -10.91 0.93 -11.25
N LYS A 72 -10.31 0.16 -10.33
CA LYS A 72 -11.06 -0.46 -9.23
C LYS A 72 -11.65 0.60 -8.28
N ALA A 73 -10.95 1.71 -8.08
CA ALA A 73 -11.39 2.77 -7.18
C ALA A 73 -12.37 3.75 -7.83
N SER A 74 -12.35 3.91 -9.15
CA SER A 74 -13.32 4.73 -9.90
C SER A 74 -14.71 4.09 -10.01
N GLY A 75 -14.90 2.88 -9.49
CA GLY A 75 -16.17 2.17 -9.50
C GLY A 75 -16.42 1.30 -10.72
N GLU A 76 -15.44 1.15 -11.63
CA GLU A 76 -15.53 0.21 -12.76
C GLU A 76 -15.49 -1.26 -12.30
N LEU A 77 -14.97 -1.53 -11.09
CA LEU A 77 -15.12 -2.80 -10.39
C LEU A 77 -15.76 -2.57 -9.02
N SER A 78 -16.64 -3.48 -8.58
CA SER A 78 -17.36 -3.44 -7.30
C SER A 78 -16.51 -2.86 -6.16
N GLY A 79 -16.87 -1.64 -5.74
CA GLY A 79 -16.04 -0.81 -4.88
C GLY A 79 -16.02 -1.27 -3.43
N VAL A 80 -14.81 -1.42 -2.88
CA VAL A 80 -14.60 -1.58 -1.43
C VAL A 80 -14.45 -0.18 -0.83
N ASN A 81 -15.28 0.17 0.16
CA ASN A 81 -15.22 1.46 0.82
C ASN A 81 -14.11 1.48 1.87
N TYR A 82 -13.03 2.23 1.63
CA TYR A 82 -11.95 2.43 2.60
C TYR A 82 -12.12 3.76 3.35
N GLU A 83 -11.98 3.74 4.66
CA GLU A 83 -12.02 4.89 5.56
C GLU A 83 -10.66 5.09 6.25
N ALA A 84 -10.30 6.34 6.50
CA ALA A 84 -9.11 6.73 7.26
C ALA A 84 -9.42 6.75 8.76
N ILE A 85 -8.55 6.15 9.56
CA ILE A 85 -8.68 6.05 11.02
C ILE A 85 -7.31 6.25 11.64
N THR A 86 -7.24 7.02 12.72
CA THR A 86 -6.03 7.20 13.52
C THR A 86 -6.22 6.50 14.85
N TYR A 87 -5.31 5.59 15.19
CA TYR A 87 -5.24 4.97 16.51
C TYR A 87 -4.12 5.60 17.32
N GLU A 88 -4.39 5.83 18.60
CA GLU A 88 -3.46 6.40 19.55
C GLU A 88 -3.27 5.44 20.71
N GLY A 89 -2.04 5.34 21.22
CA GLY A 89 -1.73 4.47 22.35
C GLY A 89 -0.33 4.69 22.91
N TYR A 90 0.00 3.92 23.94
CA TYR A 90 1.29 3.97 24.60
C TYR A 90 2.01 2.61 24.47
N GLY A 91 3.28 2.66 24.09
CA GLY A 91 4.17 1.51 24.00
C GLY A 91 4.96 1.25 25.28
N VAL A 92 5.95 0.36 25.20
CA VAL A 92 6.83 0.01 26.31
C VAL A 92 7.51 1.27 26.86
N GLY A 93 7.45 1.46 28.18
CA GLY A 93 8.05 2.62 28.85
C GLY A 93 7.28 3.94 28.70
N GLY A 94 6.02 3.90 28.25
CA GLY A 94 5.16 5.11 28.16
C GLY A 94 5.36 5.95 26.90
N SER A 95 6.06 5.41 25.89
CA SER A 95 6.25 6.10 24.60
C SER A 95 4.92 6.22 23.83
N ALA A 96 4.56 7.42 23.38
CA ALA A 96 3.35 7.64 22.59
C ALA A 96 3.49 7.09 21.16
N VAL A 97 2.47 6.40 20.67
CA VAL A 97 2.41 5.80 19.34
C VAL A 97 1.14 6.26 18.64
N ILE A 98 1.31 6.79 17.42
CA ILE A 98 0.22 7.13 16.50
C ILE A 98 0.28 6.16 15.32
N VAL A 99 -0.84 5.53 15.01
CA VAL A 99 -0.98 4.62 13.88
C VAL A 99 -2.07 5.12 12.96
N GLU A 100 -1.66 5.61 11.79
CA GLU A 100 -2.57 6.01 10.71
C GLU A 100 -2.91 4.81 9.84
N CYS A 101 -4.21 4.52 9.73
CA CYS A 101 -4.74 3.35 9.06
C CYS A 101 -5.75 3.72 7.97
N LEU A 102 -5.75 2.92 6.90
CA LEU A 102 -6.77 2.91 5.86
C LEU A 102 -7.41 1.52 5.81
N THR A 103 -8.71 1.45 6.09
CA THR A 103 -9.42 0.18 6.24
C THR A 103 -10.85 0.20 5.75
N ASP A 104 -11.32 -0.95 5.29
CA ASP A 104 -12.70 -1.26 4.96
C ASP A 104 -13.48 -1.90 6.13
N ASN A 105 -12.82 -2.15 7.26
CA ASN A 105 -13.46 -2.68 8.47
C ASN A 105 -12.71 -2.25 9.73
N LYS A 106 -13.35 -1.40 10.55
CA LYS A 106 -12.77 -0.86 11.80
C LYS A 106 -12.48 -1.95 12.81
N ASN A 107 -13.41 -2.87 13.04
CA ASN A 107 -13.30 -3.91 14.07
C ASN A 107 -12.20 -4.94 13.79
N ARG A 108 -11.78 -5.08 12.52
CA ARG A 108 -10.68 -5.99 12.13
C ARG A 108 -9.30 -5.33 12.22
N THR A 109 -9.23 -4.00 12.21
CA THR A 109 -8.01 -3.23 11.94
C THR A 109 -7.41 -2.69 13.21
#